data_AF-A0A1H5QH52-F1
#
_entry.id   AF-A0A1H5QH52-F1
#
_cell.length_a   1.000
_cell.length_b   1.000
_cell.length_c   1.000
_cell.angle_alpha   90.00
_cell.angle_beta   90.00
_cell.angle_gamma   90.00
#
_symmetry.space_group_name_H-M   'P 1'
#
loop_
_entity.id
_entity.type
_entity.pdbx_description
1 polymer ?
#
loop_
_entity_poly.entity_id
_entity_poly.type
_entity_poly.pdbx_seq_one_letter_code
_entity_poly.pdbx_strand_id
1 'polypeptide(L)'
;MPEHTPDGRYIVVNGRRWRATDPEIPDDVRDRLQKHLMAARRVQDRARTQTAKVALGERGEPWWEQTSEQRRERWESGLAELDQPTG
;
A
#
# COMPACT_ATOMS: atom_id res chain seq x y z
N MET A 1 -7.69 -15.93 -0.61
CA MET A 1 -7.63 -14.48 -0.93
C MET A 1 -8.94 -13.86 -0.45
N PRO A 2 -8.94 -12.66 0.13
CA PRO A 2 -10.19 -12.00 0.49
C PRO A 2 -11.02 -11.70 -0.76
N GLU A 3 -12.34 -11.67 -0.62
CA GLU A 3 -13.25 -11.33 -1.72
C GLU A 3 -13.08 -9.86 -2.11
N HIS A 4 -13.01 -9.56 -3.40
CA HIS A 4 -12.98 -8.19 -3.91
C HIS A 4 -14.39 -7.72 -4.28
N THR A 5 -14.65 -6.42 -4.14
CA THR A 5 -15.83 -5.80 -4.76
C THR A 5 -15.75 -5.88 -6.28
N PRO A 6 -16.88 -5.83 -7.02
CA PRO A 6 -16.88 -5.94 -8.48
C PRO A 6 -16.02 -4.89 -9.19
N ASP A 7 -15.88 -3.70 -8.60
CA ASP A 7 -15.04 -2.61 -9.10
C ASP A 7 -13.54 -2.76 -8.72
N GLY A 8 -13.19 -3.80 -7.97
CA GLY A 8 -11.83 -4.08 -7.48
C GLY A 8 -11.31 -3.12 -6.41
N ARG A 9 -12.07 -2.08 -6.03
CA ARG A 9 -11.62 -1.00 -5.14
C ARG A 9 -11.46 -1.42 -3.70
N TYR A 10 -12.17 -2.47 -3.28
CA TYR A 10 -12.17 -2.94 -1.91
C TYR A 10 -12.00 -4.46 -1.83
N ILE A 11 -11.39 -4.89 -0.74
CA ILE A 11 -11.48 -6.27 -0.22
C ILE A 11 -12.47 -6.31 0.94
N VAL A 12 -13.19 -7.43 1.09
CA VAL A 12 -14.13 -7.66 2.19
C VAL A 12 -13.51 -8.67 3.16
N VAL A 13 -13.34 -8.25 4.41
CA VAL A 13 -12.80 -9.09 5.49
C VAL A 13 -13.73 -8.98 6.69
N ASN A 14 -14.32 -10.11 7.12
CA ASN A 14 -15.29 -10.18 8.22
C ASN A 14 -16.44 -9.16 8.05
N GLY A 15 -16.99 -9.04 6.84
CA GLY A 15 -18.07 -8.11 6.51
C GLY A 15 -17.64 -6.63 6.39
N ARG A 16 -16.38 -6.29 6.65
CA ARG A 16 -15.87 -4.92 6.54
C ARG A 16 -15.09 -4.73 5.24
N ARG A 17 -15.36 -3.60 4.56
CA ARG A 17 -14.61 -3.17 3.37
C ARG A 17 -13.30 -2.49 3.78
N TRP A 18 -12.22 -2.92 3.15
CA TRP A 18 -10.89 -2.31 3.22
C TRP A 18 -10.46 -1.96 1.82
N ARG A 19 -9.81 -0.81 1.64
CA ARG A 19 -9.30 -0.42 0.32
C ARG A 19 -8.31 -1.47 -0.17
N ALA A 20 -8.49 -1.96 -1.39
CA ALA A 20 -7.55 -2.88 -2.01
C ALA A 20 -6.24 -2.17 -2.32
N THR A 21 -5.14 -2.91 -2.33
CA THR A 21 -3.86 -2.43 -2.85
C THR A 21 -4.04 -1.99 -4.30
N ASP A 22 -3.44 -0.86 -4.66
CA ASP A 22 -3.49 -0.31 -6.01
C ASP A 22 -3.07 -1.37 -7.05
N PRO A 23 -3.89 -1.68 -8.07
CA PRO A 23 -3.61 -2.72 -9.06
C PRO A 23 -2.54 -2.31 -10.10
N GLU A 24 -2.22 -1.02 -10.24
CA GLU A 24 -1.18 -0.54 -11.17
C GLU A 24 0.24 -0.65 -10.60
N ILE A 25 0.40 -0.95 -9.30
CA ILE A 25 1.72 -1.18 -8.70
C ILE A 25 2.34 -2.44 -9.32
N PRO A 26 3.53 -2.35 -9.93
CA PRO A 26 4.28 -3.51 -10.43
C PRO A 26 4.53 -4.55 -9.32
N ASP A 27 4.49 -5.83 -9.66
CA ASP A 27 4.55 -6.91 -8.65
C ASP A 27 5.82 -6.88 -7.80
N ASP A 28 6.97 -6.54 -8.38
CA ASP A 28 8.24 -6.40 -7.65
C ASP A 28 8.20 -5.25 -6.63
N VAL A 29 7.61 -4.12 -7.00
CA VAL A 29 7.40 -2.96 -6.11
C VAL A 29 6.41 -3.33 -5.01
N ARG A 30 5.30 -3.98 -5.35
CA ARG A 30 4.28 -4.47 -4.41
C ARG A 30 4.91 -5.40 -3.36
N ASP A 31 5.69 -6.38 -3.80
CA ASP A 31 6.37 -7.33 -2.92
C ASP A 31 7.33 -6.65 -1.95
N ARG A 32 8.09 -5.65 -2.42
CA ARG A 32 9.00 -4.87 -1.56
C ARG A 32 8.24 -4.04 -0.54
N LEU A 33 7.18 -3.36 -0.93
CA LEU A 33 6.33 -2.60 -0.01
C LEU A 33 5.66 -3.50 1.03
N GLN A 34 5.21 -4.70 0.64
CA GLN A 34 4.67 -5.68 1.58
C GLN A 34 5.73 -6.20 2.55
N LYS A 35 6.96 -6.46 2.08
CA LYS A 35 8.09 -6.83 2.95
C LYS A 35 8.38 -5.74 3.99
N HIS A 36 8.44 -4.47 3.57
CA HIS A 36 8.59 -3.32 4.47
C HIS A 36 7.44 -3.22 5.47
N LEU A 37 6.19 -3.37 5.03
CA LEU A 37 5.01 -3.37 5.90
C LEU A 37 5.11 -4.47 6.98
N MET A 38 5.50 -5.68 6.59
CA MET A 38 5.61 -6.79 7.53
C MET A 38 6.80 -6.60 8.49
N ALA A 39 7.93 -6.08 8.02
CA ALA A 39 9.06 -5.73 8.88
C ALA A 39 8.68 -4.65 9.92
N ALA A 40 8.04 -3.56 9.49
CA ALA A 40 7.59 -2.48 10.36
C ALA A 40 6.57 -2.98 11.41
N ARG A 41 5.62 -3.85 11.04
CA ARG A 41 4.67 -4.45 11.97
C ARG A 41 5.34 -5.30 13.05
N ARG A 42 6.38 -6.06 12.70
CA ARG A 42 7.10 -6.92 13.66
C ARG A 42 7.73 -6.12 14.79
N VAL A 43 8.26 -4.95 14.48
CA VAL A 43 8.87 -4.03 15.47
C VAL A 43 7.90 -2.96 15.98
N GLN A 44 6.62 -3.04 15.59
CA GLN A 44 5.57 -2.08 15.95
C GLN A 44 5.87 -0.62 15.53
N ASP A 45 6.65 -0.42 14.46
CA ASP A 45 6.90 0.90 13.89
C ASP A 45 5.65 1.40 13.16
N ARG A 46 4.94 2.31 13.82
CA ARG A 46 3.68 2.89 13.32
C ARG A 46 3.91 3.81 12.13
N ALA A 47 5.03 4.53 12.09
CA ALA A 47 5.34 5.47 11.02
C ALA A 47 5.59 4.72 9.72
N ARG A 48 6.53 3.75 9.74
CA ARG A 48 6.83 2.92 8.57
C ARG A 48 5.64 2.06 8.13
N THR A 49 4.83 1.58 9.08
CA THR A 49 3.56 0.88 8.77
C THR A 49 2.61 1.79 7.99
N GLN A 50 2.51 3.06 8.36
CA GLN A 50 1.65 4.02 7.68
C GLN A 50 2.21 4.36 6.28
N THR A 51 3.51 4.67 6.17
CA THR A 51 4.18 4.92 4.88
C THR A 51 3.93 3.77 3.91
N ALA A 52 4.16 2.52 4.34
CA ALA A 52 3.96 1.35 3.48
C ALA A 52 2.49 1.20 3.03
N LYS A 53 1.52 1.43 3.93
CA LYS A 53 0.09 1.37 3.56
C LYS A 53 -0.32 2.48 2.60
N VAL A 54 0.23 3.68 2.73
CA VAL A 54 0.00 4.78 1.78
C VAL A 54 0.63 4.47 0.43
N ALA A 55 1.85 3.94 0.41
CA ALA A 55 2.55 3.52 -0.81
C ALA A 55 1.86 2.35 -1.52
N LEU A 56 1.21 1.44 -0.78
CA LEU A 56 0.36 0.38 -1.32
C LEU A 56 -1.01 0.89 -1.81
N GLY A 57 -1.38 2.12 -1.46
CA GLY A 57 -2.67 2.71 -1.82
C GLY A 57 -3.80 2.26 -0.89
N GLU A 58 -3.51 1.57 0.20
CA GLU A 58 -4.47 1.09 1.21
C GLU A 58 -4.95 2.20 2.17
N ARG A 59 -4.22 3.33 2.18
CA ARG A 59 -4.48 4.53 2.99
C ARG A 59 -4.17 5.81 2.21
N GLY A 60 -4.60 6.95 2.74
CA GLY A 60 -4.46 8.25 2.09
C GLY A 60 -5.53 8.48 1.02
N GLU A 61 -5.21 9.30 0.02
CA GLU A 61 -6.07 9.55 -1.14
C GLU A 61 -6.39 8.23 -1.87
N PRO A 62 -7.64 7.96 -2.25
CA PRO A 62 -7.97 6.76 -3.01
C PRO A 62 -7.25 6.71 -4.36
N TRP A 63 -6.67 5.55 -4.70
CA TRP A 63 -5.93 5.42 -5.95
C TRP A 63 -6.80 5.56 -7.21
N TRP A 64 -8.11 5.35 -7.12
CA TRP A 64 -9.04 5.58 -8.23
C TRP A 64 -9.42 7.05 -8.43
N GLU A 65 -9.02 7.93 -7.51
CA GLU A 65 -9.14 9.39 -7.63
C GLU A 65 -7.82 10.03 -8.11
N GLN A 66 -6.76 9.23 -8.24
CA GLN A 66 -5.44 9.66 -8.70
C GLN A 66 -5.24 9.35 -10.19
N THR A 67 -4.47 10.21 -10.88
CA THR A 67 -3.92 9.88 -12.20
C THR A 67 -2.86 8.78 -12.10
N SER A 68 -2.55 8.08 -13.19
CA SER A 68 -1.48 7.07 -13.19
C SER A 68 -0.12 7.65 -12.79
N GLU A 69 0.15 8.93 -13.08
CA GLU A 69 1.37 9.62 -12.63
C GLU A 69 1.39 9.82 -11.12
N GLN A 70 0.29 10.31 -10.53
CA GLN A 70 0.17 10.48 -9.08
C GLN A 70 0.28 9.15 -8.34
N ARG A 71 -0.32 8.09 -8.89
CA ARG A 71 -0.21 6.74 -8.33
C ARG A 71 1.24 6.28 -8.34
N ARG A 72 1.93 6.49 -9.47
CA ARG A 72 3.35 6.14 -9.63
C ARG A 72 4.24 6.87 -8.65
N GLU A 73 4.12 8.18 -8.58
CA GLU A 73 4.87 9.01 -7.65
C GLU A 73 4.66 8.54 -6.20
N ARG A 74 3.42 8.21 -5.83
CA ARG A 74 3.07 7.75 -4.48
C ARG A 74 3.80 6.46 -4.08
N TRP A 75 3.84 5.44 -4.94
CA TRP A 75 4.54 4.19 -4.59
C TRP A 75 6.06 4.31 -4.73
N GLU A 76 6.57 5.09 -5.68
CA GLU A 76 8.02 5.32 -5.85
C GLU A 76 8.59 6.09 -4.66
N SER A 77 7.93 7.18 -4.26
CA SER A 77 8.33 8.00 -3.11
C SER A 77 8.27 7.20 -1.81
N GLY A 78 7.15 6.50 -1.56
CA GLY A 78 6.99 5.69 -0.35
C GLY A 78 7.96 4.51 -0.28
N LEU A 79 8.28 3.87 -1.41
CA LEU A 79 9.30 2.83 -1.44
C LEU A 79 10.70 3.41 -1.18
N ALA A 80 11.04 4.55 -1.79
CA ALA A 80 12.32 5.22 -1.58
C ALA A 80 12.52 5.64 -0.11
N GLU A 81 11.47 6.13 0.57
CA GLU A 81 11.50 6.43 2.01
C GLU A 81 11.75 5.16 2.83
N LEU A 82 11.07 4.06 2.51
CA LEU A 82 11.20 2.80 3.25
C LEU A 82 12.52 2.08 2.98
N ASP A 83 13.15 2.27 1.83
CA ASP A 83 14.47 1.69 1.55
C ASP A 83 15.57 2.36 2.38
N GLN A 84 15.33 3.57 2.91
CA GLN A 84 16.30 4.22 3.78
C GLN A 84 16.41 3.48 5.12
N PRO A 85 17.65 3.24 5.60
CA PRO A 85 17.88 2.61 6.90
C PRO A 85 17.29 3.49 7.99
N THR A 86 16.62 2.87 8.96
CA THR A 86 16.21 3.54 10.19
C THR A 86 17.49 3.92 10.94
N GLY A 87 17.71 5.22 11.14
CA GLY A 87 18.83 5.75 11.93
C GLY A 87 18.75 5.37 13.40
#